data_AF-A0A4P0YHQ3-F1
#
_entry.id   AF-A0A4P0YHQ3-F1
#
_cell.length_a   1.000
_cell.length_b   1.000
_cell.length_c   1.000
_cell.angle_alpha   90.00
_cell.angle_beta   90.00
_cell.angle_gamma   90.00
#
_symmetry.space_group_name_H-M   'P 1'
#
loop_
_entity.id
_entity.type
_entity.pdbx_description
1 polymer ?
#
loop_
_entity_poly.entity_id
_entity_poly.type
_entity_poly.pdbx_seq_one_letter_code
_entity_poly.pdbx_strand_id
1 'polypeptide(L)'
;MWAAVINNDPQIGDKLKVVFIPNYSVSLAQLIIPAADLSEQISLAGTEASGTSNMKFALNGALTIGTLDGANVEMQEHVGEENIFIFGNTAEEVEELRRSGYKPREYYEQDEELHQALTQIGTGVFSPAEPGRYRDLLDSLINFGDHYQVLADYRSYVDCQDRVDELYQNPEEWAYKAMLNIANMGYFSSDRTIQEYAKYIWHIDPVRL
;
A
#
# COMPACT_ATOMS: atom_id res chain seq x y z
N MET A 1 3.00 -22.39 0.40
CA MET A 1 2.94 -20.96 0.79
C MET A 1 3.81 -20.23 -0.23
N TRP A 2 3.31 -19.17 -0.85
CA TRP A 2 3.86 -18.62 -2.10
C TRP A 2 5.32 -18.17 -1.95
N ALA A 3 5.66 -17.59 -0.80
CA ALA A 3 7.04 -17.26 -0.43
C ALA A 3 8.01 -18.44 -0.54
N ALA A 4 7.59 -19.67 -0.21
CA ALA A 4 8.47 -20.84 -0.31
C ALA A 4 8.75 -21.23 -1.77
N VAL A 5 7.83 -20.97 -2.70
CA VAL A 5 8.08 -21.21 -4.13
C VAL A 5 9.04 -20.15 -4.66
N ILE A 6 8.72 -18.87 -4.44
CA ILE A 6 9.51 -17.73 -4.93
C ILE A 6 10.93 -17.75 -4.37
N ASN A 7 11.09 -17.92 -3.05
CA ASN A 7 12.40 -17.79 -2.41
C ASN A 7 13.37 -18.93 -2.75
N ASN A 8 12.86 -20.09 -3.18
CA ASN A 8 13.65 -21.28 -3.49
C ASN A 8 13.79 -21.53 -5.02
N ASP A 9 13.27 -20.66 -5.88
CA ASP A 9 13.43 -20.80 -7.32
C ASP A 9 14.86 -20.36 -7.75
N PRO A 10 15.71 -21.27 -8.25
CA PRO A 10 17.07 -20.92 -8.67
C PRO A 10 17.13 -19.99 -9.88
N GLN A 11 16.05 -19.89 -10.68
CA GLN A 11 15.98 -18.96 -11.81
C GLN A 11 15.76 -17.51 -11.35
N ILE A 12 15.04 -17.33 -10.23
CA ILE A 12 14.82 -16.01 -9.60
C ILE A 12 16.09 -15.57 -8.88
N GLY A 13 16.74 -16.48 -8.15
CA GLY A 13 17.92 -16.14 -7.35
C GLY A 13 17.59 -15.03 -6.35
N ASP A 14 18.39 -13.96 -6.33
CA ASP A 14 18.22 -12.82 -5.42
C ASP A 14 17.39 -11.66 -5.99
N LYS A 15 16.73 -11.86 -7.13
CA LYS A 15 15.95 -10.80 -7.79
C LYS A 15 14.60 -10.52 -7.11
N LEU A 16 13.99 -11.54 -6.50
CA LEU A 16 12.72 -11.40 -5.79
C LEU A 16 12.70 -12.33 -4.58
N LYS A 17 12.40 -11.77 -3.41
CA LYS A 17 12.21 -12.51 -2.16
C LYS A 17 10.97 -12.01 -1.45
N VAL A 18 10.22 -12.92 -0.86
CA VAL A 18 9.03 -12.62 -0.05
C VAL A 18 9.25 -13.15 1.37
N VAL A 19 9.24 -12.25 2.35
CA VAL A 19 9.46 -12.60 3.75
C VAL A 19 8.25 -12.17 4.58
N PHE A 20 7.58 -13.15 5.18
CA PHE A 20 6.53 -12.88 6.16
C PHE A 20 7.16 -12.87 7.56
N ILE A 21 7.13 -11.73 8.24
CA ILE A 21 7.64 -11.59 9.61
C ILE A 21 6.50 -11.90 10.59
N PRO A 22 6.52 -13.05 11.30
CA PRO A 22 5.44 -13.41 12.21
C PRO A 22 5.46 -12.53 13.46
N ASN A 23 4.30 -12.41 14.10
CA ASN A 23 4.14 -11.70 15.38
C ASN A 23 4.58 -10.24 15.33
N TYR A 24 4.20 -9.52 14.26
CA TYR A 24 4.44 -8.09 14.12
C TYR A 24 4.01 -7.32 15.38
N SER A 25 4.90 -6.46 15.87
CA SER A 25 4.75 -5.71 17.12
C SER A 25 5.52 -4.39 17.02
N VAL A 26 5.39 -3.52 18.03
CA VAL A 26 6.13 -2.26 18.08
C VAL A 26 7.65 -2.47 17.99
N SER A 27 8.18 -3.50 18.65
CA SER A 27 9.61 -3.81 18.60
C SER A 27 10.09 -4.20 17.21
N LEU A 28 9.26 -4.94 16.46
CA LEU A 28 9.59 -5.26 15.07
C LEU A 28 9.42 -4.05 14.15
N ALA A 29 8.40 -3.22 14.39
CA ALA A 29 8.19 -1.98 13.65
C ALA A 29 9.40 -1.04 13.73
N GLN A 30 10.05 -0.96 14.90
CA GLN A 30 11.27 -0.18 15.10
C GLN A 30 12.47 -0.65 14.25
N LEU A 31 12.45 -1.90 13.78
CA LEU A 31 13.48 -2.45 12.87
C LEU A 31 13.05 -2.32 11.41
N ILE A 32 11.78 -2.58 11.11
CA ILE A 32 11.26 -2.62 9.75
C ILE A 32 11.15 -1.21 9.16
N ILE A 33 10.60 -0.26 9.92
CA ILE A 33 10.29 1.09 9.42
C ILE A 33 11.54 1.83 8.92
N PRO A 34 12.67 1.87 9.65
CA PRO A 34 13.88 2.56 9.17
C PRO A 34 14.60 1.85 8.03
N ALA A 35 14.22 0.61 7.70
CA ALA A 35 14.82 -0.21 6.66
C ALA A 35 13.99 -0.27 5.37
N ALA A 36 12.82 0.38 5.34
CA ALA A 36 11.95 0.37 4.18
C ALA A 36 12.36 1.42 3.16
N ASP A 37 12.43 1.01 1.89
CA ASP A 37 12.58 1.92 0.75
C ASP A 37 11.20 2.42 0.30
N LEU A 38 10.24 1.50 0.15
CA LEU A 38 8.88 1.78 -0.31
C LEU A 38 7.87 1.36 0.76
N SER A 39 6.85 2.19 0.97
CA SER A 39 5.80 2.01 1.96
C SER A 39 4.44 1.81 1.27
N GLU A 40 3.93 0.58 1.34
CA GLU A 40 2.64 0.15 0.78
C GLU A 40 1.46 0.65 1.64
N GLN A 41 0.68 1.58 1.12
CA GLN A 41 -0.51 2.18 1.77
C GLN A 41 -1.72 2.06 0.85
N ILE A 42 -2.11 0.81 0.59
CA ILE A 42 -2.94 0.40 -0.56
C ILE A 42 -4.40 0.08 -0.20
N SER A 43 -4.92 0.67 0.87
CA SER A 43 -6.32 0.55 1.27
C SER A 43 -7.26 1.01 0.13
N LEU A 44 -8.43 0.39 -0.04
CA LEU A 44 -9.41 0.91 -1.02
C LEU A 44 -9.78 2.34 -0.64
N ALA A 45 -9.79 3.27 -1.61
CA ALA A 45 -10.12 4.65 -1.33
C ALA A 45 -11.49 4.82 -0.65
N GLY A 46 -11.54 5.65 0.39
CA GLY A 46 -12.71 5.86 1.24
C GLY A 46 -12.86 4.85 2.38
N THR A 47 -11.87 3.99 2.67
CA THR A 47 -11.95 2.99 3.75
C THR A 47 -11.00 3.27 4.91
N GLU A 48 -9.89 3.97 4.68
CA GLU A 48 -8.93 4.37 5.69
C GLU A 48 -9.21 5.79 6.19
N ALA A 49 -9.51 5.90 7.49
CA ALA A 49 -9.78 7.22 8.07
C ALA A 49 -8.53 8.11 8.22
N SER A 50 -7.34 7.50 8.35
CA SER A 50 -6.08 8.24 8.52
C SER A 50 -4.87 7.34 8.22
N GLY A 51 -4.53 6.42 9.12
CA GLY A 51 -3.29 5.67 9.04
C GLY A 51 -2.14 6.42 9.74
N THR A 52 -1.36 5.72 10.57
CA THR A 52 -0.19 6.32 11.26
C THR A 52 1.12 5.61 10.95
N SER A 53 1.06 4.44 10.30
CA SER A 53 2.23 3.73 9.79
C SER A 53 2.84 4.48 8.61
N ASN A 54 2.02 4.95 7.67
CA ASN A 54 2.44 5.79 6.54
C ASN A 54 3.28 7.00 6.99
N MET A 55 2.84 7.69 8.05
CA MET A 55 3.57 8.81 8.63
C MET A 55 4.97 8.40 9.13
N LYS A 56 5.07 7.24 9.80
CA LYS A 56 6.35 6.73 10.32
C LYS A 56 7.30 6.35 9.20
N PHE A 57 6.78 5.70 8.16
CA PHE A 57 7.57 5.31 6.98
C PHE A 57 8.14 6.53 6.26
N ALA A 58 7.29 7.50 5.91
CA ALA A 58 7.74 8.71 5.23
C ALA A 58 8.72 9.54 6.08
N LEU A 59 8.50 9.63 7.39
CA LEU A 59 9.46 10.25 8.32
C LEU A 59 10.82 9.54 8.38
N ASN A 60 10.89 8.26 7.99
CA ASN A 60 12.13 7.48 7.93
C ASN A 60 12.70 7.37 6.51
N GLY A 61 12.15 8.10 5.54
CA GLY A 61 12.68 8.18 4.17
C GLY A 61 12.13 7.14 3.21
N ALA A 62 11.16 6.32 3.62
CA ALA A 62 10.46 5.46 2.68
C ALA A 62 9.52 6.30 1.81
N LEU A 63 9.56 6.13 0.49
CA LEU A 63 8.55 6.73 -0.40
C LEU A 63 7.25 5.96 -0.29
N THR A 64 6.11 6.65 -0.33
CA THR A 64 4.79 6.01 -0.26
C THR A 64 4.32 5.62 -1.65
N ILE A 65 3.82 4.39 -1.79
CA ILE A 65 2.91 3.98 -2.86
C ILE A 65 1.54 3.71 -2.23
N GLY A 66 0.49 4.33 -2.74
CA GLY A 66 -0.82 4.22 -2.10
C GLY A 66 -1.97 4.79 -2.89
N THR A 67 -3.17 4.53 -2.40
CA THR A 67 -4.39 5.16 -2.90
C THR A 67 -4.56 6.56 -2.32
N LEU A 68 -5.41 7.37 -2.97
CA LEU A 68 -5.78 8.69 -2.48
C LEU A 68 -6.81 8.58 -1.34
N ASP A 69 -6.36 8.06 -0.20
CA ASP A 69 -7.19 7.77 0.97
C ASP A 69 -6.51 8.17 2.28
N GLY A 70 -7.31 8.40 3.33
CA GLY A 70 -6.84 8.73 4.67
C GLY A 70 -5.75 9.82 4.69
N ALA A 71 -4.68 9.55 5.43
CA ALA A 71 -3.57 10.48 5.57
C ALA A 71 -2.64 10.50 4.35
N ASN A 72 -2.81 9.63 3.34
CA ASN A 72 -2.05 9.76 2.10
C ASN A 72 -2.42 11.06 1.36
N VAL A 73 -3.68 11.51 1.48
CA VAL A 73 -4.15 12.80 0.94
C VAL A 73 -3.38 13.95 1.59
N GLU A 74 -3.40 14.02 2.93
CA GLU A 74 -2.66 15.05 3.68
C GLU A 74 -1.15 14.97 3.41
N MET A 75 -0.60 13.75 3.31
CA MET A 75 0.82 13.55 3.03
C MET A 75 1.18 14.11 1.66
N GLN A 76 0.40 13.83 0.62
CA GLN A 76 0.60 14.37 -0.72
C GLN A 76 0.60 15.90 -0.72
N GLU A 77 -0.31 16.55 0.01
CA GLU A 77 -0.36 18.01 0.13
C GLU A 77 0.93 18.59 0.73
N HIS A 78 1.57 17.86 1.65
CA HIS A 78 2.79 18.30 2.32
C HIS A 78 4.07 17.94 1.57
N VAL A 79 4.17 16.72 1.02
CA VAL A 79 5.39 16.25 0.36
C VAL A 79 5.44 16.62 -1.12
N GLY A 80 4.31 16.98 -1.73
CA GLY A 80 4.18 17.25 -3.17
C GLY A 80 3.84 15.99 -3.97
N GLU A 81 2.97 16.13 -4.97
CA GLU A 81 2.50 15.03 -5.83
C GLU A 81 3.65 14.30 -6.54
N GLU A 82 4.76 15.00 -6.82
CA GLU A 82 5.92 14.43 -7.47
C GLU A 82 6.77 13.54 -6.55
N ASN A 83 6.53 13.54 -5.24
CA ASN A 83 7.32 12.83 -4.24
C ASN A 83 6.55 11.70 -3.54
N ILE A 84 5.39 11.31 -4.10
CA ILE A 84 4.54 10.20 -3.66
C ILE A 84 3.96 9.47 -4.88
N PHE A 85 3.79 8.16 -4.77
CA PHE A 85 3.25 7.32 -5.84
C PHE A 85 1.77 7.03 -5.59
N ILE A 86 0.89 7.86 -6.15
CA ILE A 86 -0.56 7.65 -6.04
C ILE A 86 -1.09 6.84 -7.23
N PHE A 87 -1.92 5.83 -6.95
CA PHE A 87 -2.62 4.99 -7.93
C PHE A 87 -4.07 4.71 -7.48
N GLY A 88 -4.80 3.98 -8.31
CA GLY A 88 -6.15 3.51 -8.01
C GLY A 88 -7.24 4.56 -8.24
N ASN A 89 -8.47 4.13 -8.06
CA ASN A 89 -9.65 5.00 -8.14
C ASN A 89 -9.75 5.93 -6.92
N THR A 90 -10.30 7.14 -7.09
CA THR A 90 -10.69 7.99 -5.95
C THR A 90 -11.89 7.41 -5.21
N ALA A 91 -12.16 7.89 -3.99
CA ALA A 91 -13.33 7.44 -3.23
C ALA A 91 -14.65 7.67 -3.98
N GLU A 92 -14.76 8.76 -4.75
CA GLU A 92 -15.92 9.03 -5.60
C GLU A 92 -16.04 8.03 -6.76
N GLU A 93 -14.92 7.71 -7.41
CA GLU A 93 -14.86 6.75 -8.52
C GLU A 93 -15.17 5.32 -8.05
N VAL A 94 -14.68 4.93 -6.87
CA VAL A 94 -15.01 3.67 -6.20
C VAL A 94 -16.52 3.53 -6.00
N GLU A 95 -17.15 4.57 -5.46
CA GLU A 95 -18.60 4.55 -5.21
C GLU A 95 -19.40 4.60 -6.51
N GLU A 96 -18.95 5.34 -7.52
CA GLU A 96 -19.59 5.37 -8.83
C GLU A 96 -19.50 4.00 -9.53
N LEU A 97 -18.33 3.36 -9.52
CA LEU A 97 -18.14 2.02 -10.09
C LEU A 97 -19.06 1.00 -9.42
N ARG A 98 -19.18 1.07 -8.10
CA ARG A 98 -20.11 0.24 -7.32
C ARG A 98 -21.57 0.49 -7.71
N ARG A 99 -21.99 1.75 -7.85
CA ARG A 99 -23.37 2.12 -8.25
C ARG A 99 -23.70 1.73 -9.69
N SER A 100 -22.72 1.83 -10.57
CA SER A 100 -22.83 1.44 -11.97
C SER A 100 -22.84 -0.09 -12.18
N GLY A 101 -22.74 -0.87 -11.11
CA GLY A 101 -22.81 -2.33 -11.15
C GLY A 101 -21.48 -2.97 -11.50
N TYR A 102 -20.43 -2.63 -10.74
CA TYR A 102 -19.10 -3.22 -10.82
C TYR A 102 -19.11 -4.74 -11.10
N LYS A 103 -18.35 -5.16 -12.13
CA LYS A 103 -18.21 -6.56 -12.56
C LYS A 103 -16.74 -6.96 -12.53
N PRO A 104 -16.26 -7.52 -11.40
CA PRO A 104 -14.84 -7.88 -11.24
C PRO A 104 -14.34 -8.86 -12.32
N ARG A 105 -15.23 -9.75 -12.78
CA ARG A 105 -14.95 -10.71 -13.85
C ARG A 105 -14.49 -10.05 -15.15
N GLU A 106 -15.00 -8.86 -15.49
CA GLU A 106 -14.59 -8.17 -16.72
C GLU A 106 -13.12 -7.75 -16.64
N TYR A 107 -12.65 -7.27 -15.49
CA TYR A 107 -11.24 -6.95 -15.25
C TYR A 107 -10.35 -8.20 -15.33
N TYR A 108 -10.79 -9.31 -14.72
CA TYR A 108 -10.10 -10.61 -14.80
C TYR A 108 -9.99 -11.17 -16.22
N GLU A 109 -10.96 -10.89 -17.10
CA GLU A 109 -10.97 -11.41 -18.48
C GLU A 109 -10.23 -10.50 -19.47
N GLN A 110 -10.10 -9.20 -19.17
CA GLN A 110 -9.47 -8.22 -20.05
C GLN A 110 -7.97 -8.07 -19.81
N ASP A 111 -7.49 -8.31 -18.59
CA ASP A 111 -6.08 -8.19 -18.24
C ASP A 111 -5.40 -9.56 -18.20
N GLU A 112 -4.53 -9.83 -19.19
CA GLU A 112 -3.86 -11.13 -19.35
C GLU A 112 -2.97 -11.49 -18.15
N GLU A 113 -2.29 -10.50 -17.57
CA GLU A 113 -1.38 -10.69 -16.45
C GLU A 113 -2.15 -11.01 -15.17
N LEU A 114 -3.20 -10.24 -14.89
CA LEU A 114 -4.12 -10.50 -13.79
C LEU A 114 -4.75 -11.89 -13.92
N HIS A 115 -5.23 -12.23 -15.13
CA HIS A 115 -5.81 -13.52 -15.43
C HIS A 115 -4.85 -14.66 -15.08
N GLN A 116 -3.60 -14.55 -15.54
CA GLN A 116 -2.57 -15.53 -15.30
C GLN A 116 -2.25 -15.64 -13.80
N ALA A 117 -2.02 -14.52 -13.12
CA ALA A 117 -1.66 -14.50 -11.69
C ALA A 117 -2.75 -15.16 -10.83
N LEU A 118 -4.01 -14.74 -11.00
CA LEU A 118 -5.13 -15.34 -10.25
C LEU A 118 -5.34 -16.80 -10.62
N THR A 119 -5.23 -17.18 -11.90
CA THR A 119 -5.32 -18.58 -12.33
C THR A 119 -4.27 -19.45 -11.63
N GLN A 120 -3.02 -18.99 -11.56
CA GLN A 120 -1.95 -19.74 -10.90
C GLN A 120 -2.20 -19.89 -9.39
N ILE A 121 -2.72 -18.85 -8.75
CA ILE A 121 -3.12 -18.91 -7.33
C ILE A 121 -4.24 -19.93 -7.11
N GLY A 122 -5.28 -19.91 -7.96
CA GLY A 122 -6.46 -20.76 -7.80
C GLY A 122 -6.30 -22.22 -8.25
N THR A 123 -5.38 -22.48 -9.18
CA THR A 123 -5.09 -23.84 -9.68
C THR A 123 -4.07 -24.57 -8.81
N GLY A 124 -3.50 -23.91 -7.80
CA GLY A 124 -2.64 -24.54 -6.81
C GLY A 124 -1.17 -24.59 -7.18
N VAL A 125 -0.71 -23.78 -8.15
CA VAL A 125 0.72 -23.68 -8.52
C VAL A 125 1.60 -23.44 -7.27
N PHE A 126 1.11 -22.61 -6.34
CA PHE A 126 1.84 -22.29 -5.12
C PHE A 126 1.47 -23.14 -3.88
N SER A 127 0.56 -24.11 -4.05
CA SER A 127 0.10 -25.07 -3.04
C SER A 127 -0.18 -26.44 -3.66
N PRO A 128 0.82 -27.13 -4.25
CA PRO A 128 0.59 -28.38 -4.98
C PRO A 128 0.04 -29.51 -4.08
N ALA A 129 0.34 -29.48 -2.78
CA ALA A 129 -0.20 -30.43 -1.81
C ALA A 129 -1.70 -30.20 -1.51
N GLU A 130 -2.20 -28.98 -1.69
CA GLU A 130 -3.59 -28.60 -1.48
C GLU A 130 -4.05 -27.64 -2.59
N PRO A 131 -4.28 -28.13 -3.82
CA PRO A 131 -4.52 -27.26 -4.97
C PRO A 131 -5.76 -26.37 -4.85
N GLY A 132 -6.74 -26.79 -4.03
CA GLY A 132 -7.97 -26.03 -3.78
C GLY A 132 -7.86 -24.96 -2.69
N ARG A 133 -6.69 -24.81 -2.03
CA ARG A 133 -6.54 -23.98 -0.82
C ARG A 133 -6.99 -22.53 -0.99
N TYR A 134 -6.84 -21.95 -2.17
CA TYR A 134 -7.12 -20.53 -2.44
C TYR A 134 -8.35 -20.29 -3.31
N ARG A 135 -9.19 -21.32 -3.56
CA ARG A 135 -10.38 -21.17 -4.40
C ARG A 135 -11.36 -20.13 -3.86
N ASP A 136 -11.61 -20.16 -2.55
CA ASP A 136 -12.54 -19.21 -1.93
C ASP A 136 -12.05 -17.76 -2.05
N LEU A 137 -10.73 -17.53 -2.04
CA LEU A 137 -10.14 -16.22 -2.29
C LEU A 137 -10.44 -15.77 -3.73
N LEU A 138 -10.20 -16.63 -4.72
CA LEU A 138 -10.51 -16.31 -6.12
C LEU A 138 -12.01 -16.05 -6.32
N ASP A 139 -12.86 -16.89 -5.75
CA ASP A 139 -14.30 -16.72 -5.87
C ASP A 139 -14.76 -15.40 -5.22
N SER A 140 -14.15 -15.01 -4.09
CA SER A 140 -14.44 -13.71 -3.47
C SER A 140 -14.13 -12.53 -4.39
N LEU A 141 -13.08 -12.63 -5.19
CA LEU A 141 -12.64 -11.59 -6.13
C LEU A 141 -13.45 -11.64 -7.43
N ILE A 142 -13.60 -12.81 -8.05
CA ILE A 142 -14.15 -12.90 -9.41
C ILE A 142 -15.68 -13.07 -9.39
N ASN A 143 -16.21 -13.80 -8.42
CA ASN A 143 -17.59 -14.29 -8.41
C ASN A 143 -18.50 -13.60 -7.39
N PHE A 144 -17.94 -13.13 -6.27
CA PHE A 144 -18.71 -12.56 -5.16
C PHE A 144 -18.56 -11.05 -5.03
N GLY A 145 -18.16 -10.40 -6.11
CA GLY A 145 -18.28 -8.95 -6.29
C GLY A 145 -17.08 -8.12 -5.83
N ASP A 146 -15.98 -8.75 -5.36
CA ASP A 146 -14.73 -8.07 -4.99
C ASP A 146 -15.00 -6.77 -4.22
N HIS A 147 -15.47 -6.93 -2.98
CA HIS A 147 -15.98 -5.82 -2.17
C HIS A 147 -15.03 -4.62 -2.10
N TYR A 148 -13.72 -4.91 -2.06
CA TYR A 148 -12.64 -3.95 -1.96
C TYR A 148 -12.05 -3.51 -3.31
N GLN A 149 -12.70 -3.85 -4.42
CA GLN A 149 -12.33 -3.44 -5.79
C GLN A 149 -10.85 -3.70 -6.14
N VAL A 150 -10.27 -4.78 -5.60
CA VAL A 150 -8.89 -5.20 -5.85
C VAL A 150 -8.61 -5.35 -7.34
N LEU A 151 -9.56 -5.91 -8.10
CA LEU A 151 -9.37 -6.13 -9.54
C LEU A 151 -9.48 -4.83 -10.34
N ALA A 152 -10.21 -3.83 -9.83
CA ALA A 152 -10.34 -2.54 -10.48
C ALA A 152 -9.05 -1.71 -10.37
N ASP A 153 -8.35 -1.82 -9.24
CA ASP A 153 -7.10 -1.09 -8.99
C ASP A 153 -5.85 -1.86 -9.43
N TYR A 154 -5.96 -3.14 -9.81
CA TYR A 154 -4.81 -4.00 -10.12
C TYR A 154 -3.87 -3.39 -11.18
N ARG A 155 -4.40 -2.98 -12.33
CA ARG A 155 -3.57 -2.48 -13.44
C ARG A 155 -2.88 -1.17 -13.07
N SER A 156 -3.61 -0.23 -12.45
CA SER A 156 -3.02 1.04 -12.03
C SER A 156 -1.97 0.86 -10.93
N TYR A 157 -2.13 -0.14 -10.05
CA TYR A 157 -1.12 -0.51 -9.07
C TYR A 157 0.16 -1.05 -9.72
N VAL A 158 0.04 -1.99 -10.66
CA VAL A 158 1.19 -2.56 -11.39
C VAL A 158 1.93 -1.47 -12.17
N ASP A 159 1.21 -0.65 -12.92
CA ASP A 159 1.80 0.45 -13.69
C ASP A 159 2.49 1.49 -12.77
N CYS A 160 2.00 1.64 -11.52
CA CYS A 160 2.63 2.50 -10.52
C CYS A 160 3.88 1.88 -9.92
N GLN A 161 3.90 0.56 -9.67
CA GLN A 161 5.10 -0.16 -9.27
C GLN A 161 6.19 -0.10 -10.35
N ASP A 162 5.84 -0.16 -11.64
CA ASP A 162 6.80 0.04 -12.73
C ASP A 162 7.48 1.42 -12.66
N ARG A 163 6.71 2.47 -12.32
CA ARG A 163 7.26 3.82 -12.09
C ARG A 163 8.17 3.89 -10.87
N VAL A 164 7.88 3.10 -9.82
CA VAL A 164 8.77 2.97 -8.66
C VAL A 164 10.10 2.37 -9.10
N ASP A 165 10.06 1.28 -9.87
CA ASP A 165 11.26 0.61 -10.39
C ASP A 165 12.11 1.55 -11.28
N GLU A 166 11.47 2.32 -12.15
CA GLU A 166 12.14 3.34 -12.97
C GLU A 166 12.86 4.39 -12.11
N LEU A 167 12.21 4.88 -11.04
CA LEU A 167 12.83 5.87 -10.15
C LEU A 167 13.95 5.24 -9.31
N TYR A 168 13.76 4.03 -8.79
CA TYR A 168 14.71 3.36 -7.91
C TYR A 168 16.04 3.07 -8.61
N GLN A 169 16.03 2.94 -9.95
CA GLN A 169 17.24 2.86 -10.78
C GLN A 169 18.05 4.17 -10.82
N ASN A 170 17.52 5.28 -10.30
CA ASN A 170 18.21 6.55 -10.13
C ASN A 170 18.38 6.90 -8.63
N PRO A 171 19.47 6.41 -7.99
CA PRO A 171 19.65 6.55 -6.54
C PRO A 171 19.74 8.01 -6.05
N GLU A 172 20.25 8.93 -6.86
CA GLU A 172 20.35 10.35 -6.49
C GLU A 172 18.96 10.99 -6.42
N GLU A 173 18.13 10.74 -7.43
CA GLU A 173 16.76 11.25 -7.45
C GLU A 173 15.89 10.58 -6.37
N TRP A 174 16.02 9.26 -6.18
CA TRP A 174 15.33 8.55 -5.10
C TRP A 174 15.67 9.15 -3.73
N ALA A 175 16.96 9.30 -3.43
CA ALA A 175 17.42 9.89 -2.17
C ALA A 175 16.95 11.34 -2.01
N TYR A 176 16.94 12.12 -3.08
CA TYR A 176 16.41 13.48 -3.06
C TYR A 176 14.93 13.51 -2.67
N LYS A 177 14.09 12.67 -3.30
CA LYS A 177 12.65 12.58 -2.97
C LYS A 177 12.41 12.05 -1.55
N ALA A 178 13.22 11.09 -1.09
CA ALA A 178 13.16 10.60 0.28
C ALA A 178 13.49 11.70 1.29
N MET A 179 14.50 12.53 1.02
CA MET A 179 14.84 13.68 1.84
C MET A 179 13.72 14.73 1.88
N LEU A 180 13.04 14.98 0.74
CA LEU A 180 11.88 15.87 0.70
C LEU A 180 10.71 15.34 1.53
N ASN A 181 10.47 14.02 1.52
CA ASN A 181 9.50 13.41 2.42
C ASN A 181 9.88 13.68 3.88
N ILE A 182 11.09 13.32 4.31
CA ILE A 182 11.56 13.54 5.69
C ILE A 182 11.39 15.01 6.12
N ALA A 183 11.79 15.95 5.26
CA ALA A 183 11.76 17.38 5.57
C ALA A 183 10.33 17.94 5.73
N ASN A 184 9.35 17.40 5.01
CA ASN A 184 7.99 17.93 4.98
C ASN A 184 7.00 17.20 5.90
N MET A 185 7.42 16.11 6.55
CA MET A 185 6.54 15.33 7.42
C MET A 185 6.36 15.88 8.85
N GLY A 186 6.89 17.07 9.15
CA GLY A 186 6.79 17.69 10.48
C GLY A 186 5.34 17.97 10.95
N TYR A 187 4.41 18.18 10.01
CA TYR A 187 2.98 18.36 10.30
C TYR A 187 2.38 17.17 11.06
N PHE A 188 2.86 15.96 10.77
CA PHE A 188 2.34 14.70 11.32
C PHE A 188 2.88 14.37 12.72
N SER A 189 3.59 15.30 13.36
CA SER A 189 4.00 15.14 14.76
C SER A 189 2.78 15.04 15.68
N SER A 190 2.81 14.07 16.60
CA SER A 190 1.79 13.94 17.64
C SER A 190 1.73 15.18 18.54
N ASP A 191 2.82 15.92 18.69
CA ASP A 191 2.83 17.15 19.49
C ASP A 191 1.86 18.19 18.93
N ARG A 192 1.77 18.31 17.60
CA ARG A 192 0.78 19.18 16.93
C ARG A 192 -0.64 18.71 17.24
N THR A 193 -0.90 17.40 17.12
CA THR A 193 -2.21 16.82 17.45
C THR A 193 -2.59 17.10 18.90
N ILE A 194 -1.68 16.89 19.85
CA ILE A 194 -1.94 17.14 21.28
C ILE A 194 -2.19 18.63 21.54
N GLN A 195 -1.45 19.53 20.89
CA GLN A 195 -1.68 20.98 21.02
C GLN A 195 -3.06 21.39 20.51
N GLU A 196 -3.53 20.82 19.39
CA GLU A 196 -4.86 21.09 18.86
C GLU A 196 -5.97 20.54 19.78
N TYR A 197 -5.82 19.32 20.29
CA TYR A 197 -6.75 18.77 21.28
C TYR A 197 -6.79 19.62 22.55
N ALA A 198 -5.63 20.03 23.07
CA ALA A 198 -5.52 20.89 24.24
C ALA A 198 -6.25 22.23 24.04
N LYS A 199 -6.11 22.84 22.85
CA LYS A 199 -6.71 24.13 22.52
C LYS A 199 -8.21 24.05 22.25
N TYR A 200 -8.62 23.14 21.37
CA TYR A 200 -9.97 23.14 20.78
C TYR A 200 -10.97 22.24 21.49
N ILE A 201 -10.51 21.24 22.26
CA ILE A 201 -11.40 20.26 22.91
C ILE A 201 -11.25 20.30 24.43
N TRP A 202 -10.02 20.18 24.95
CA TRP A 202 -9.80 20.07 26.40
C TRP A 202 -9.74 21.43 27.09
N HIS A 203 -9.40 22.49 26.35
CA HIS A 203 -9.23 23.86 26.85
C HIS A 203 -8.26 23.95 28.04
N ILE A 204 -7.08 23.35 27.88
CA ILE A 204 -6.01 23.33 28.89
C ILE A 204 -4.77 24.09 28.43
N ASP A 205 -4.08 24.73 29.36
CA ASP A 205 -2.80 25.44 29.14
C ASP A 205 -1.62 24.65 29.72
N PRO A 206 -0.41 24.80 29.15
CA PRO A 206 0.81 24.19 29.70
C PRO A 206 1.10 24.68 31.12
N VAL A 207 1.29 23.74 32.06
CA VAL A 207 1.76 24.05 33.41
C VAL A 207 3.29 24.00 33.42
N ARG A 208 3.94 25.14 33.66
CA ARG A 208 5.38 25.17 33.95
C ARG A 208 5.58 24.89 35.44
N LEU A 209 6.22 23.76 35.75
CA LEU A 209 6.67 23.40 37.10
C LEU A 209 8.00 24.09 37.43
#